data_AF-A0A1L3LRU8-F1
#
_entry.id   AF-A0A1L3LRU8-F1
#
_cell.length_a   1.000
_cell.length_b   1.000
_cell.length_c   1.000
_cell.angle_alpha   90.00
_cell.angle_beta   90.00
_cell.angle_gamma   90.00
#
_symmetry.space_group_name_H-M   'P 1'
#
loop_
_entity.id
_entity.type
_entity.pdbx_description
1 polymer ?
#
loop_
_entity_poly.entity_id
_entity_poly.type
_entity_poly.pdbx_seq_one_letter_code
_entity_poly.pdbx_strand_id
1 'polypeptide(L)'
;MMSKKTRRDDVHLQRLKTEFPDIYRALLAGEIGSARKVFVLAGIEPERTRLDKLKNSWAKATDAERDAFLTWLAAKGAGALAPRLTFPAPASSDLPAQTPIASGRYLLPSTIAEIKAITARRRLTPQDVMQEMGFEAEGRALSGALTRGASLRLSVIAALEAWLRANRAEPTGT
;
A
#
# COMPACT_ATOMS: atom_id res chain seq x y z
N MET A 1 36.95 4.93 4.01
CA MET A 1 36.58 3.88 3.01
C MET A 1 35.64 4.50 1.98
N MET A 2 36.12 4.72 0.76
CA MET A 2 35.28 5.22 -0.34
C MET A 2 34.33 4.11 -0.79
N SER A 3 33.03 4.35 -0.69
CA SER A 3 31.98 3.43 -1.14
C SER A 3 32.17 3.08 -2.62
N LYS A 4 31.94 1.82 -2.99
CA LYS A 4 32.02 1.33 -4.37
C LYS A 4 31.11 2.18 -5.28
N LYS A 5 31.73 2.89 -6.22
CA LYS A 5 31.07 3.75 -7.20
C LYS A 5 30.25 2.91 -8.17
N THR A 6 28.99 3.30 -8.43
CA THR A 6 28.12 2.59 -9.37
C THR A 6 28.12 3.26 -10.74
N ARG A 7 27.76 2.52 -11.81
CA ARG A 7 27.62 3.05 -13.18
C ARG A 7 26.70 4.28 -13.27
N ARG A 8 25.68 4.36 -12.40
CA ARG A 8 24.78 5.52 -12.31
C ARG A 8 25.52 6.76 -11.77
N ASP A 9 26.37 6.57 -10.76
CA ASP A 9 27.17 7.64 -10.18
C ASP A 9 28.18 8.18 -11.19
N ASP A 10 28.70 7.32 -12.09
CA ASP A 10 29.59 7.75 -13.18
C ASP A 10 28.89 8.72 -14.15
N VAL A 11 27.66 8.41 -14.58
CA VAL A 11 26.89 9.28 -15.48
C VAL A 11 26.58 10.62 -14.80
N HIS A 12 26.15 10.60 -13.54
CA HIS A 12 25.87 11.82 -12.79
C HIS A 12 27.12 12.67 -12.56
N LEU A 13 28.30 12.06 -12.37
CA LEU A 13 29.56 12.80 -12.24
C LEU A 13 30.01 13.42 -13.55
N GLN A 14 29.85 12.72 -14.68
CA GLN A 14 30.15 13.32 -16.00
C GLN A 14 29.22 14.49 -16.27
N ARG A 15 27.94 14.34 -15.95
CA ARG A 15 26.95 15.40 -16.07
C ARG A 15 27.29 16.60 -15.18
N LEU A 16 27.60 16.34 -13.91
CA LEU A 16 28.03 17.35 -12.94
C LEU A 16 29.28 18.11 -13.41
N LYS A 17 30.28 17.40 -13.96
CA LYS A 17 31.51 18.00 -14.50
C LYS A 17 31.22 18.92 -15.69
N THR A 18 30.26 18.56 -16.52
CA THR A 18 29.95 19.27 -17.78
C THR A 18 29.00 20.44 -17.56
N GLU A 19 27.92 20.22 -16.81
CA GLU A 19 26.82 21.19 -16.64
C GLU A 19 27.01 22.08 -15.40
N PHE A 20 27.75 21.63 -14.38
CA PHE A 20 27.89 22.34 -13.09
C PHE A 20 29.35 22.36 -12.58
N PRO A 21 30.28 22.96 -13.35
CA PRO A 21 31.71 22.89 -13.07
C PRO A 21 32.11 23.46 -11.71
N ASP A 22 31.41 24.49 -11.21
CA ASP A 22 31.71 25.10 -9.91
C ASP A 22 31.33 24.18 -8.74
N ILE A 23 30.17 23.51 -8.83
CA ILE A 23 29.76 22.53 -7.80
C ILE A 23 30.67 21.30 -7.85
N TYR A 24 31.15 20.91 -9.04
CA TYR A 24 32.16 19.87 -9.19
C TYR A 24 33.51 20.24 -8.55
N ARG A 25 33.95 21.51 -8.67
CA ARG A 25 35.16 22.01 -7.98
C ARG A 25 35.01 21.98 -6.46
N ALA A 26 33.86 22.41 -5.94
CA ALA A 26 33.56 22.35 -4.50
C ALA A 26 33.55 20.90 -3.94
N LEU A 27 33.14 19.92 -4.76
CA LEU A 27 33.27 18.50 -4.43
C LEU A 27 34.74 18.06 -4.34
N LEU A 28 35.58 18.47 -5.30
CA LEU A 28 37.00 18.11 -5.33
C LEU A 28 37.82 18.81 -4.23
N ALA A 29 37.46 20.05 -3.89
CA ALA A 29 38.06 20.80 -2.79
C ALA A 29 37.69 20.24 -1.40
N GLY A 30 36.75 19.28 -1.33
CA GLY A 30 36.29 18.68 -0.08
C GLY A 30 35.31 19.55 0.71
N GLU A 31 34.92 20.71 0.18
CA GLU A 31 33.93 21.61 0.80
C GLU A 31 32.56 20.93 0.93
N ILE A 32 32.21 20.08 -0.04
CA ILE A 32 31.00 19.24 0.01
C ILE A 32 31.43 17.77 0.08
N GLY A 33 31.55 17.23 1.29
CA GLY A 33 32.03 15.87 1.54
C GLY A 33 31.12 14.72 1.08
N SER A 34 30.11 14.95 0.24
CA SER A 34 29.21 13.91 -0.26
C SER A 34 28.82 14.15 -1.72
N ALA A 35 29.15 13.18 -2.59
CA ALA A 35 28.75 13.20 -4.00
C ALA A 35 27.22 13.31 -4.17
N ARG A 36 26.44 12.64 -3.32
CA ARG A 36 24.97 12.73 -3.32
C ARG A 36 24.49 14.16 -3.05
N LYS A 37 25.10 14.86 -2.08
CA LYS A 37 24.74 16.24 -1.74
C LYS A 37 24.99 17.18 -2.92
N VAL A 38 26.07 16.93 -3.64
CA VAL A 38 26.43 17.67 -4.85
C VAL A 38 25.44 17.42 -6.00
N PHE A 39 24.99 16.17 -6.19
CA PHE A 39 23.95 15.89 -7.21
C PHE A 39 22.60 16.53 -6.88
N VAL A 40 22.24 16.61 -5.61
CA VAL A 40 21.01 17.30 -5.16
C VAL A 40 21.12 18.80 -5.37
N LEU A 41 22.26 19.42 -5.01
CA LEU A 41 22.51 20.84 -5.24
C LEU A 41 22.50 21.21 -6.73
N ALA A 42 23.02 20.31 -7.58
CA ALA A 42 23.00 20.46 -9.03
C ALA A 42 21.64 20.13 -9.67
N GLY A 43 20.64 19.70 -8.90
CA GLY A 43 19.34 19.26 -9.43
C GLY A 43 19.38 18.00 -10.30
N ILE A 44 20.52 17.27 -10.31
CA ILE A 44 20.70 16.03 -11.05
C ILE A 44 19.89 14.90 -10.40
N GLU A 45 19.78 14.92 -9.07
CA GLU A 45 18.95 13.99 -8.32
C GLU A 45 18.02 14.74 -7.35
N PRO A 46 16.79 14.25 -7.14
CA PRO A 46 15.92 14.81 -6.13
C PRO A 46 16.43 14.51 -4.73
N GLU A 47 16.18 15.45 -3.81
CA GLU A 47 16.38 15.22 -2.39
C GLU A 47 15.47 14.09 -1.91
N ARG A 48 16.04 13.14 -1.15
CA ARG A 48 15.24 12.03 -0.61
C ARG A 48 14.32 12.54 0.48
N THR A 49 13.04 12.31 0.30
CA THR A 49 12.03 12.64 1.31
C THR A 49 12.19 11.74 2.53
N ARG A 50 11.61 12.15 3.68
CA ARG A 50 11.53 11.28 4.86
C ARG A 50 10.81 9.96 4.57
N LEU A 51 9.81 10.01 3.68
CA LEU A 51 9.08 8.82 3.23
C LEU A 51 9.99 7.85 2.45
N ASP A 52 10.85 8.35 1.57
CA ASP A 52 11.79 7.50 0.83
C ASP A 52 12.79 6.80 1.75
N LYS A 53 13.22 7.51 2.80
CA LYS A 53 14.08 6.93 3.84
C LYS A 53 13.34 5.84 4.61
N LEU A 54 12.09 6.08 5.00
CA LEU A 54 11.27 5.08 5.68
C LEU A 54 11.05 3.83 4.81
N LYS A 55 10.72 4.01 3.52
CA LYS A 55 10.59 2.90 2.56
C LYS A 55 11.89 2.10 2.41
N ASN A 56 13.04 2.78 2.35
CA ASN A 56 14.34 2.10 2.25
C ASN A 56 14.68 1.32 3.53
N SER A 57 14.44 1.90 4.69
CA SER A 57 14.64 1.23 5.98
C SER A 57 13.71 0.04 6.12
N TRP A 58 12.43 0.18 5.73
CA TRP A 58 11.46 -0.92 5.73
C TRP A 58 11.89 -2.09 4.84
N ALA A 59 12.38 -1.80 3.62
CA ALA A 59 12.86 -2.82 2.70
C ALA A 59 14.08 -3.60 3.25
N LYS A 60 14.90 -2.95 4.08
CA LYS A 60 16.10 -3.55 4.70
C LYS A 60 15.86 -4.20 6.06
N ALA A 61 14.76 -3.85 6.73
CA ALA A 61 14.41 -4.40 8.03
C ALA A 61 14.15 -5.91 7.93
N THR A 62 14.57 -6.63 8.96
CA THR A 62 14.22 -8.03 9.20
C THR A 62 12.74 -8.17 9.54
N ASP A 63 12.21 -9.40 9.48
CA ASP A 63 10.80 -9.64 9.79
C ASP A 63 10.47 -9.29 11.25
N ALA A 64 11.36 -9.58 12.19
CA ALA A 64 11.21 -9.19 13.60
C ALA A 64 11.15 -7.66 13.79
N GLU A 65 11.98 -6.90 13.08
CA GLU A 65 11.97 -5.43 13.13
C GLU A 65 10.70 -4.84 12.51
N ARG A 66 10.19 -5.45 11.44
CA ARG A 66 8.92 -5.06 10.82
C ARG A 66 7.74 -5.31 11.76
N ASP A 67 7.69 -6.48 12.39
CA ASP A 67 6.63 -6.83 13.35
C ASP A 67 6.64 -5.93 14.58
N ALA A 68 7.83 -5.63 15.11
CA ALA A 68 8.00 -4.67 16.20
C ALA A 68 7.51 -3.27 15.79
N PHE A 69 7.82 -2.82 14.57
CA PHE A 69 7.36 -1.54 14.05
C PHE A 69 5.83 -1.49 13.88
N LEU A 70 5.21 -2.55 13.37
CA LEU A 70 3.76 -2.65 13.23
C LEU A 70 3.05 -2.67 14.61
N THR A 71 3.63 -3.38 15.58
CA THR A 71 3.13 -3.40 16.96
C THR A 71 3.19 -2.00 17.60
N TRP A 72 4.32 -1.32 17.43
CA TRP A 72 4.46 0.08 17.87
C TRP A 72 3.46 1.01 17.18
N LEU A 73 3.24 0.84 15.88
CA LEU A 73 2.30 1.64 15.11
C LEU A 73 0.85 1.45 15.60
N ALA A 74 0.46 0.20 15.89
CA ALA A 74 -0.82 -0.11 16.51
C ALA A 74 -0.98 0.55 17.89
N ALA A 75 0.05 0.49 18.74
CA ALA A 75 0.07 1.14 20.05
C ALA A 75 0.01 2.68 19.98
N LYS A 76 0.46 3.28 18.88
CA LYS A 76 0.36 4.72 18.63
C LYS A 76 -1.00 5.16 18.09
N GLY A 77 -1.99 4.28 18.04
CA GLY A 77 -3.31 4.59 17.50
C GLY A 77 -3.33 4.72 15.98
N ALA A 78 -2.26 4.31 15.30
CA ALA A 78 -2.25 4.08 13.86
C ALA A 78 -2.71 2.66 13.51
N GLY A 79 -3.31 1.95 14.48
CA GLY A 79 -4.25 0.87 14.23
C GLY A 79 -5.59 1.47 13.79
N ALA A 80 -5.93 1.27 12.52
CA ALA A 80 -7.19 1.67 11.89
C ALA A 80 -7.58 3.15 12.06
N LEU A 81 -7.26 3.96 11.05
CA LEU A 81 -8.06 5.15 10.75
C LEU A 81 -9.50 4.70 10.43
N ALA A 82 -10.31 4.47 11.47
CA ALA A 82 -11.73 4.68 11.36
C ALA A 82 -11.91 6.13 10.92
N PRO A 83 -12.64 6.42 9.82
CA PRO A 83 -13.05 7.79 9.58
C PRO A 83 -14.02 8.15 10.71
N ARG A 84 -13.53 8.87 11.72
CA ARG A 84 -14.38 9.66 12.61
C ARG A 84 -14.99 10.78 11.78
N LEU A 85 -16.01 10.44 11.01
CA LEU A 85 -16.99 11.41 10.54
C LEU A 85 -17.86 11.73 11.76
N THR A 86 -17.57 12.88 12.37
CA THR A 86 -18.52 13.56 13.25
C THR A 86 -19.70 13.99 12.39
N PHE A 87 -20.73 13.15 12.32
CA PHE A 87 -22.09 13.58 11.97
C PHE A 87 -22.98 13.32 13.19
N PRO A 88 -23.94 14.23 13.49
CA PRO A 88 -24.81 14.07 14.64
C PRO A 88 -25.67 12.83 14.43
N ALA A 89 -25.71 11.99 15.46
CA ALA A 89 -26.47 10.74 15.45
C ALA A 89 -27.98 10.99 15.25
N PRO A 90 -28.67 10.20 14.42
CA PRO A 90 -29.94 9.65 14.80
C PRO A 90 -29.72 8.29 15.47
N ALA A 91 -30.63 8.01 16.40
CA ALA A 91 -30.54 6.93 17.36
C ALA A 91 -30.46 5.51 16.77
N SER A 92 -29.79 4.65 17.53
CA SER A 92 -30.01 3.20 17.67
C SER A 92 -29.85 2.31 16.44
N SER A 93 -28.74 1.57 16.41
CA SER A 93 -28.71 0.13 16.13
C SER A 93 -27.34 -0.42 16.54
N ASP A 94 -27.33 -1.34 17.51
CA ASP A 94 -26.17 -2.15 17.87
C ASP A 94 -25.68 -2.94 16.65
N LEU A 95 -24.67 -2.42 15.96
CA LEU A 95 -23.93 -3.14 14.93
C LEU A 95 -22.47 -3.20 15.38
N PRO A 96 -21.87 -4.40 15.49
CA PRO A 96 -20.46 -4.51 15.82
C PRO A 96 -19.63 -3.74 14.79
N ALA A 97 -18.66 -2.96 15.27
CA ALA A 97 -17.76 -2.13 14.47
C ALA A 97 -17.23 -2.93 13.26
N GLN A 98 -17.69 -2.58 12.06
CA GLN A 98 -17.39 -3.37 10.87
C GLN A 98 -15.94 -3.15 10.45
N THR A 99 -15.19 -4.25 10.38
CA THR A 99 -13.83 -4.24 9.85
C THR A 99 -13.87 -3.87 8.36
N PRO A 100 -13.17 -2.81 7.93
CA PRO A 100 -13.18 -2.41 6.52
C PRO A 100 -12.65 -3.53 5.64
N ILE A 101 -13.25 -3.73 4.46
CA ILE A 101 -12.89 -4.83 3.55
C ILE A 101 -11.78 -4.48 2.52
N ALA A 102 -11.44 -3.19 2.41
CA ALA A 102 -10.49 -2.68 1.42
C ALA A 102 -9.70 -1.47 1.95
N SER A 103 -8.47 -1.32 1.45
CA SER A 103 -7.69 -0.09 1.55
C SER A 103 -7.77 0.66 0.22
N GLY A 104 -8.64 1.67 0.16
CA GLY A 104 -8.97 2.37 -1.08
C GLY A 104 -9.63 1.43 -2.09
N ARG A 105 -8.90 1.11 -3.17
CA ARG A 105 -9.38 0.26 -4.28
C ARG A 105 -8.90 -1.18 -4.20
N TYR A 106 -8.15 -1.54 -3.16
CA TYR A 106 -7.50 -2.83 -3.03
C TYR A 106 -8.11 -3.61 -1.86
N LEU A 107 -8.51 -4.86 -2.10
CA LEU A 107 -9.02 -5.72 -1.04
C LEU A 107 -7.94 -5.99 0.01
N LEU A 108 -8.33 -6.04 1.28
CA LEU A 108 -7.42 -6.45 2.33
C LEU A 108 -7.11 -7.96 2.22
N PRO A 109 -5.93 -8.41 2.67
CA PRO A 109 -5.60 -9.84 2.68
C PRO A 109 -6.61 -10.69 3.45
N SER A 110 -7.12 -10.19 4.58
CA SER A 110 -8.17 -10.84 5.38
C SER A 110 -9.48 -11.02 4.58
N THR A 111 -9.90 -9.98 3.87
CA THR A 111 -11.08 -10.03 3.00
C THR A 111 -10.91 -11.00 1.84
N ILE A 112 -9.73 -11.05 1.22
CA ILE A 112 -9.45 -12.03 0.17
C ILE A 112 -9.58 -13.47 0.70
N ALA A 113 -9.05 -13.73 1.89
CA ALA A 113 -9.16 -15.05 2.52
C ALA A 113 -10.61 -15.42 2.83
N GLU A 114 -11.40 -14.47 3.32
CA GLU A 114 -12.81 -14.65 3.62
C GLU A 114 -13.64 -14.93 2.36
N ILE A 115 -13.46 -14.14 1.29
CA ILE A 115 -14.14 -14.38 0.01
C ILE A 115 -13.80 -15.78 -0.49
N LYS A 116 -12.52 -16.18 -0.44
CA LYS A 116 -12.09 -17.54 -0.85
C LYS A 116 -12.79 -18.62 -0.04
N ALA A 117 -12.92 -18.45 1.27
CA ALA A 117 -13.61 -19.40 2.14
C ALA A 117 -15.09 -19.53 1.78
N ILE A 118 -15.79 -18.40 1.57
CA ILE A 118 -17.22 -18.40 1.19
C ILE A 118 -17.40 -19.02 -0.19
N THR A 119 -16.57 -18.65 -1.18
CA THR A 119 -16.64 -19.22 -2.52
C THR A 119 -16.35 -20.72 -2.54
N ALA A 120 -15.42 -21.20 -1.72
CA ALA A 120 -15.14 -22.64 -1.59
C ALA A 120 -16.31 -23.38 -0.94
N ARG A 121 -16.88 -22.82 0.14
CA ARG A 121 -18.04 -23.37 0.85
C ARG A 121 -19.27 -23.49 -0.05
N ARG A 122 -19.56 -22.44 -0.82
CA ARG A 122 -20.74 -22.36 -1.71
C ARG A 122 -20.47 -22.86 -3.14
N ARG A 123 -19.24 -23.31 -3.43
CA ARG A 123 -18.77 -23.72 -4.78
C ARG A 123 -19.02 -22.66 -5.86
N LEU A 124 -18.85 -21.40 -5.50
CA LEU A 124 -19.00 -20.25 -6.41
C LEU A 124 -17.68 -19.91 -7.08
N THR A 125 -17.73 -19.51 -8.34
CA THR A 125 -16.62 -18.89 -9.04
C THR A 125 -16.62 -17.37 -8.82
N PRO A 126 -15.49 -16.67 -9.07
CA PRO A 126 -15.48 -15.21 -9.06
C PRO A 126 -16.49 -14.57 -10.02
N GLN A 127 -16.86 -15.27 -11.11
CA GLN A 127 -17.89 -14.80 -12.03
C GLN A 127 -19.28 -14.86 -11.36
N ASP A 128 -19.58 -15.96 -10.67
CA ASP A 128 -20.87 -16.14 -9.99
C ASP A 128 -21.05 -15.14 -8.85
N VAL A 129 -19.98 -14.84 -8.10
CA VAL A 129 -20.01 -13.79 -7.06
C VAL A 129 -20.34 -12.43 -7.69
N MET A 130 -19.72 -12.10 -8.82
CA MET A 130 -20.01 -10.85 -9.52
C MET A 130 -21.43 -10.83 -10.09
N GLN A 131 -21.96 -11.97 -10.53
CA GLN A 131 -23.35 -12.10 -10.99
C GLN A 131 -24.36 -11.92 -9.85
N GLU A 132 -24.14 -12.54 -8.68
CA GLU A 132 -24.98 -12.34 -7.49
C GLU A 132 -25.04 -10.87 -7.06
N MET A 133 -23.99 -10.09 -7.35
CA MET A 133 -23.93 -8.66 -7.07
C MET A 133 -24.40 -7.76 -8.23
N GLY A 134 -24.80 -8.32 -9.39
CA GLY A 134 -25.25 -7.55 -10.55
C GLY A 134 -24.13 -6.94 -11.42
N PHE A 135 -22.91 -7.47 -11.35
CA PHE A 135 -21.72 -6.98 -12.08
C PHE A 135 -21.15 -8.04 -13.04
N GLU A 136 -21.98 -8.61 -13.93
CA GLU A 136 -21.59 -9.75 -14.76
C GLU A 136 -20.33 -9.54 -15.63
N ALA A 137 -20.05 -8.31 -16.08
CA ALA A 137 -18.86 -8.01 -16.89
C ALA A 137 -17.53 -7.97 -16.11
N GLU A 138 -17.57 -8.01 -14.77
CA GLU A 138 -16.43 -7.68 -13.91
C GLU A 138 -15.81 -8.92 -13.21
N GLY A 139 -16.20 -10.14 -13.58
CA GLY A 139 -15.63 -11.37 -12.98
C GLY A 139 -14.13 -11.53 -13.18
N ARG A 140 -13.59 -11.05 -14.31
CA ARG A 140 -12.13 -10.98 -14.53
C ARG A 140 -11.44 -10.02 -13.56
N ALA A 141 -12.10 -8.92 -13.20
CA ALA A 141 -11.58 -7.95 -12.24
C ALA A 141 -11.51 -8.56 -10.83
N LEU A 142 -12.58 -9.24 -10.38
CA LEU A 142 -12.56 -9.94 -9.09
C LEU A 142 -11.51 -11.05 -9.06
N SER A 143 -11.42 -11.87 -10.11
CA SER A 143 -10.37 -12.89 -10.21
C SER A 143 -8.95 -12.29 -10.11
N GLY A 144 -8.71 -11.18 -10.79
CA GLY A 144 -7.43 -10.44 -10.70
C GLY A 144 -7.16 -9.89 -9.30
N ALA A 145 -8.20 -9.40 -8.60
CA ALA A 145 -8.08 -8.92 -7.22
C ALA A 145 -7.72 -10.06 -6.26
N LEU A 146 -8.34 -11.23 -6.38
CA LEU A 146 -8.12 -12.39 -5.49
C LEU A 146 -6.78 -13.10 -5.71
N THR A 147 -6.20 -13.00 -6.92
CA THR A 147 -4.96 -13.70 -7.29
C THR A 147 -3.73 -12.80 -7.28
N ARG A 148 -3.86 -11.56 -7.77
CA ARG A 148 -2.73 -10.64 -7.98
C ARG A 148 -2.87 -9.33 -7.22
N GLY A 149 -3.92 -9.16 -6.41
CA GLY A 149 -4.16 -7.90 -5.69
C GLY A 149 -4.48 -6.73 -6.61
N ALA A 150 -5.15 -6.98 -7.74
CA ALA A 150 -5.59 -5.92 -8.66
C ALA A 150 -6.63 -4.98 -8.00
N SER A 151 -6.65 -3.73 -8.46
CA SER A 151 -7.61 -2.74 -7.99
C SER A 151 -9.03 -3.03 -8.51
N LEU A 152 -10.03 -2.84 -7.67
CA LEU A 152 -11.45 -2.90 -8.03
C LEU A 152 -12.06 -1.50 -8.15
N ARG A 153 -13.22 -1.40 -8.80
CA ARG A 153 -14.04 -0.18 -8.77
C ARG A 153 -14.70 -0.04 -7.40
N LEU A 154 -14.90 1.20 -6.94
CA LEU A 154 -15.49 1.46 -5.63
C LEU A 154 -16.92 0.92 -5.50
N SER A 155 -17.70 0.92 -6.59
CA SER A 155 -19.04 0.32 -6.64
C SER A 155 -19.01 -1.19 -6.39
N VAL A 156 -18.01 -1.88 -6.93
CA VAL A 156 -17.82 -3.33 -6.71
C VAL A 156 -17.43 -3.62 -5.27
N ILE A 157 -16.56 -2.79 -4.68
CA ILE A 157 -16.17 -2.92 -3.26
C ILE A 157 -17.39 -2.75 -2.36
N ALA A 158 -18.22 -1.73 -2.58
CA ALA A 158 -19.44 -1.50 -1.81
C ALA A 158 -20.43 -2.68 -1.92
N ALA A 159 -20.62 -3.21 -3.12
CA ALA A 159 -21.47 -4.38 -3.32
C ALA A 159 -20.92 -5.64 -2.65
N LEU A 160 -19.59 -5.83 -2.70
CA LEU A 160 -18.91 -6.95 -2.08
C LEU A 160 -18.98 -6.90 -0.55
N GLU A 161 -18.98 -5.71 0.05
CA GLU A 161 -19.21 -5.54 1.47
C GLU A 161 -20.63 -5.94 1.89
N ALA A 162 -21.64 -5.59 1.09
CA ALA A 162 -23.02 -6.05 1.32
C ALA A 162 -23.14 -7.58 1.15
N TRP A 163 -22.53 -8.13 0.10
CA TRP A 163 -22.52 -9.56 -0.17
C TRP A 163 -21.83 -10.35 0.97
N LEU A 164 -20.69 -9.88 1.46
CA LEU A 164 -20.00 -10.50 2.61
C LEU A 164 -20.86 -10.48 3.87
N ARG A 165 -21.56 -9.38 4.15
CA ARG A 165 -22.47 -9.30 5.30
C ARG A 165 -23.61 -10.32 5.20
N ALA A 166 -24.23 -10.46 4.03
CA ALA A 166 -25.28 -11.45 3.81
C ALA A 166 -24.76 -12.88 4.05
N ASN A 167 -23.57 -13.20 3.54
CA ASN A 167 -22.98 -14.54 3.66
C ASN A 167 -22.38 -14.84 5.05
N ARG A 168 -22.14 -13.82 5.88
CA ARG A 168 -21.82 -13.94 7.33
C ARG A 168 -23.08 -14.21 8.18
N ALA A 169 -24.21 -13.64 7.76
CA ALA A 169 -25.48 -13.72 8.48
C ALA A 169 -26.30 -14.97 8.16
N GLU A 170 -25.84 -15.83 7.26
CA GLU A 170 -26.36 -17.19 7.08
C GLU A 170 -25.60 -18.17 7.99
N PRO A 171 -26.05 -18.42 9.24
CA PRO A 171 -25.65 -19.60 9.96
C PRO A 171 -26.24 -20.82 9.25
N THR A 172 -25.37 -21.79 8.97
CA THR A 172 -25.66 -23.16 8.54
C THR A 172 -27.01 -23.66 9.10
N GLY A 173 -28.02 -23.72 8.24
CA GLY A 173 -29.30 -24.36 8.53
C GLY A 173 -29.27 -25.80 8.03
N THR A 174 -29.18 -26.74 8.99
CA THR A 174 -29.47 -28.19 8.92
C THR A 174 -28.71 -29.06 7.92
#